data_AF-A0A6N8I0Z8-F1
#
_entry.id   AF-A0A6N8I0Z8-F1
#
_cell.length_a   1.000
_cell.length_b   1.000
_cell.length_c   1.000
_cell.angle_alpha   90.00
_cell.angle_beta   90.00
_cell.angle_gamma   90.00
#
_symmetry.space_group_name_H-M   'P 1'
#
loop_
_entity.id
_entity.type
_entity.pdbx_description
1 polymer ?
#
loop_
_entity_poly.entity_id
_entity_poly.type
_entity_poly.pdbx_seq_one_letter_code
_entity_poly.pdbx_strand_id
1 'polypeptide(L)'
;METTDLITFGERMTYTRKKRGLSGKQLAELIGVKPNTVYCWAEGKQPGVVMTQKIIKALEVPDDWFENDDNFKGKGTKTVKKIADFGKRLAFTRRKKGLLQRQLAELIGVKPDAVCCWEANRKYPNVATIQRIIKALEVPENWFVNDDHFKDQDVNTKIADFGERLAYTRKKRGLLQRQLAKLVGESERAVGCWETGRCYPDVSKFRKIIKALKVPEDWFEHEDNFKNQKSVPVKKIADFGKRLNYTRRKKGLLQRQLGELIGVDQRTVSLWEMERYYPGASKIQEIIKALEVPEDWFENDNNFKDQDIRKPGKKLTKEQQKLVIDYEHVIYRVLKQYNLTPFRERLWDIGEIGLCEAALRWNEHNQSKGISFFTFAFKRIQSELNTEYKKEKKCLYPTISLDQPIQNDDFADVFGSLVGDTDDEFERIEYNILVESVYQKVEPVLSSSEKVTLKHWLHGEKCNDIAKTLGVNFNTISANIANIKNKCKTFFDPKEMFS
;
A
#
# COMPACT_ATOMS: atom_id res chain seq x y z
N MET A 1 26.83 -8.42 37.80
CA MET A 1 25.91 -8.44 36.65
C MET A 1 26.60 -9.21 35.55
N GLU A 2 26.22 -10.47 35.39
CA GLU A 2 26.62 -11.26 34.22
C GLU A 2 25.95 -10.67 32.98
N THR A 3 26.59 -10.79 31.81
CA THR A 3 26.17 -10.13 30.56
C THR A 3 24.79 -10.55 30.05
N THR A 4 24.19 -11.56 30.66
CA THR A 4 22.90 -12.17 30.31
C THR A 4 21.67 -11.42 30.82
N ASP A 5 21.83 -10.49 31.77
CA ASP A 5 20.71 -9.76 32.40
C ASP A 5 20.46 -8.36 31.81
N LEU A 6 21.24 -7.94 30.81
CA LEU A 6 21.14 -6.59 30.24
C LEU A 6 20.18 -6.59 29.05
N ILE A 7 18.93 -6.22 29.33
CA ILE A 7 17.83 -6.28 28.36
C ILE A 7 17.85 -5.05 27.45
N THR A 8 18.17 -3.87 27.99
CA THR A 8 18.02 -2.60 27.25
C THR A 8 19.33 -1.97 26.78
N PHE A 9 19.25 -1.15 25.73
CA PHE A 9 20.37 -0.35 25.20
C PHE A 9 21.04 0.51 26.29
N GLY A 10 20.22 1.17 27.12
CA GLY A 10 20.69 2.05 28.20
C GLY A 10 21.50 1.30 29.25
N GLU A 11 21.07 0.10 29.63
CA GLU A 11 21.77 -0.77 30.57
C GLU A 11 23.09 -1.26 29.99
N ARG A 12 23.10 -1.73 28.73
CA ARG A 12 24.33 -2.17 28.05
C ARG A 12 25.33 -1.06 27.89
N MET A 13 24.89 0.13 27.51
CA MET A 13 25.74 1.31 27.35
C MET A 13 26.32 1.75 28.71
N THR A 14 25.50 1.72 29.76
CA THR A 14 25.94 2.08 31.11
C THR A 14 26.94 1.08 31.66
N TYR A 15 26.70 -0.21 31.44
CA TYR A 15 27.60 -1.28 31.84
C TYR A 15 28.95 -1.17 31.12
N THR A 16 28.97 -1.05 29.79
CA THR A 16 30.23 -0.94 29.03
C THR A 16 31.00 0.33 29.32
N ARG A 17 30.30 1.46 29.48
CA ARG A 17 30.90 2.72 29.90
C ARG A 17 31.58 2.58 31.27
N LYS A 18 30.89 1.98 32.27
CA LYS A 18 31.45 1.75 33.61
C LYS A 18 32.62 0.77 33.59
N LYS A 19 32.53 -0.31 32.79
CA LYS A 19 33.61 -1.28 32.61
C LYS A 19 34.87 -0.63 32.04
N ARG A 20 34.72 0.42 31.22
CA ARG A 20 35.80 1.22 30.64
C ARG A 20 36.24 2.41 31.51
N GLY A 21 35.68 2.58 32.71
CA GLY A 21 36.02 3.69 33.60
C GLY A 21 35.59 5.08 33.09
N LEU A 22 34.75 5.16 32.05
CA LEU A 22 34.30 6.42 31.49
C LEU A 22 33.15 6.98 32.33
N SER A 23 33.15 8.28 32.64
CA SER A 23 31.98 8.97 33.19
C SER A 23 30.96 9.29 32.09
N GLY A 24 29.69 9.49 32.46
CA GLY A 24 28.65 9.87 31.50
C GLY A 24 28.96 11.19 30.79
N LYS A 25 29.64 12.12 31.48
CA LYS A 25 30.11 13.39 30.92
C LYS A 25 31.24 13.19 29.91
N GLN A 26 32.21 12.33 30.21
CA GLN A 26 33.30 12.00 29.29
C GLN A 26 32.81 11.29 28.02
N LEU A 27 31.84 10.38 28.14
CA LEU A 27 31.22 9.75 26.96
C LEU A 27 30.50 10.81 26.10
N ALA A 28 29.82 11.77 26.74
CA ALA A 28 29.13 12.84 26.03
C ALA A 28 30.10 13.78 25.28
N GLU A 29 31.24 14.10 25.89
CA GLU A 29 32.32 14.87 25.25
C GLU A 29 32.94 14.12 24.07
N LEU A 30 33.20 12.81 24.20
CA LEU A 30 33.75 11.96 23.13
C LEU A 30 32.86 11.88 21.89
N ILE A 31 31.54 11.87 22.05
CA ILE A 31 30.58 11.77 20.93
C ILE A 31 30.02 13.12 20.48
N GLY A 32 30.34 14.21 21.19
CA GLY A 32 29.92 15.57 20.87
C GLY A 32 28.46 15.87 21.21
N VAL A 33 27.95 15.39 22.34
CA VAL A 33 26.58 15.67 22.82
C VAL A 33 26.57 16.26 24.23
N LYS A 34 25.44 16.84 24.64
CA LYS A 34 25.27 17.33 26.02
C LYS A 34 25.22 16.14 27.00
N PRO A 35 25.79 16.25 28.22
CA PRO A 35 25.76 15.17 29.21
C PRO A 35 24.35 14.64 29.54
N ASN A 36 23.35 15.53 29.52
CA ASN A 36 21.96 15.17 29.76
C ASN A 36 21.39 14.20 28.71
N THR A 37 21.94 14.19 27.49
CA THR A 37 21.54 13.29 26.41
C THR A 37 21.95 11.85 26.71
N VAL A 38 23.16 11.65 27.26
CA VAL A 38 23.64 10.32 27.68
C VAL A 38 22.83 9.81 28.88
N TYR A 39 22.45 10.69 29.80
CA TYR A 39 21.56 10.35 30.90
C TYR A 39 20.17 9.91 30.39
N CYS A 40 19.59 10.65 29.44
CA CYS A 40 18.34 10.27 28.78
C CYS A 40 18.40 8.89 28.13
N TRP A 41 19.56 8.49 27.59
CA TRP A 41 19.74 7.17 27.00
C TRP A 41 19.90 6.04 28.02
N ALA A 42 20.49 6.34 29.18
CA ALA A 42 20.54 5.40 30.29
C ALA A 42 19.13 5.11 30.87
N GLU A 43 18.24 6.10 30.88
CA GLU A 43 16.84 6.01 31.34
C GLU A 43 15.87 5.40 30.29
N GLY A 44 16.38 4.93 29.15
CA GLY A 44 15.58 4.17 28.17
C GLY A 44 15.18 4.92 26.89
N LYS A 45 15.63 6.16 26.66
CA LYS A 45 15.54 6.75 25.30
C LYS A 45 16.62 6.15 24.41
N GLN A 46 16.35 5.96 23.12
CA GLN A 46 17.34 5.41 22.21
C GLN A 46 18.02 6.49 21.34
N PRO A 47 19.34 6.43 21.13
CA PRO A 47 20.02 7.24 20.14
C PRO A 47 19.61 6.82 18.71
N GLY A 48 19.64 7.77 17.77
CA GLY A 48 19.54 7.43 16.35
C GLY A 48 20.80 6.72 15.85
N VAL A 49 20.69 6.03 14.71
CA VAL A 49 21.72 5.14 14.13
C VAL A 49 23.12 5.79 14.07
N VAL A 50 23.21 7.05 13.64
CA VAL A 50 24.49 7.78 13.55
C VAL A 50 25.13 7.97 14.93
N MET A 51 24.33 8.24 15.96
CA MET A 51 24.82 8.37 17.33
C MET A 51 25.16 7.01 17.93
N THR A 52 24.41 5.96 17.61
CA THR A 52 24.75 4.58 18.00
C THR A 52 26.13 4.18 17.48
N GLN A 53 26.43 4.48 16.21
CA GLN A 53 27.75 4.23 15.61
C GLN A 53 28.87 5.02 16.30
N LYS A 54 28.63 6.28 16.66
CA LYS A 54 29.58 7.07 17.45
C LYS A 54 29.80 6.48 18.85
N ILE A 55 28.75 5.96 19.49
CA ILE A 55 28.83 5.30 20.80
C ILE A 55 29.60 3.98 20.69
N ILE A 56 29.33 3.15 19.69
CA ILE A 56 30.06 1.90 19.41
C ILE A 56 31.55 2.18 19.25
N LYS A 57 31.89 3.17 18.43
CA LYS A 57 33.29 3.59 18.22
C LYS A 57 33.93 4.15 19.48
N ALA A 58 33.23 5.01 20.23
CA ALA A 58 33.75 5.61 21.46
C ALA A 58 33.90 4.60 22.61
N LEU A 59 33.07 3.56 22.61
CA LEU A 59 33.11 2.46 23.56
C LEU A 59 33.86 1.24 23.00
N GLU A 60 34.54 1.35 21.85
CA GLU A 60 35.23 0.30 21.09
C GLU A 60 34.66 -1.10 21.29
N VAL A 61 33.34 -1.23 21.16
CA VAL A 61 32.64 -2.52 21.22
C VAL A 61 32.38 -3.00 19.79
N PRO A 62 32.20 -4.32 19.59
CA PRO A 62 31.71 -4.83 18.32
C PRO A 62 30.41 -4.14 17.87
N ASP A 63 30.24 -3.97 16.54
CA ASP A 63 29.07 -3.28 15.96
C ASP A 63 27.73 -3.94 16.35
N ASP A 64 27.76 -5.24 16.63
CA ASP A 64 26.62 -6.08 17.02
C ASP A 64 26.28 -6.02 18.53
N TRP A 65 27.12 -5.35 19.35
CA TRP A 65 26.98 -5.33 20.81
C TRP A 65 25.61 -4.78 21.30
N PHE A 66 25.05 -3.85 20.53
CA PHE A 66 23.78 -3.18 20.83
C PHE A 66 22.60 -3.68 19.99
N GLU A 67 22.76 -4.73 19.17
CA GLU A 67 21.76 -5.15 18.17
C GLU A 67 20.61 -6.03 18.72
N ASN A 68 20.69 -6.54 19.96
CA ASN A 68 19.65 -7.39 20.57
C ASN A 68 18.61 -6.60 21.40
N ASP A 69 18.25 -5.37 21.03
CA ASP A 69 17.25 -4.58 21.78
C ASP A 69 15.94 -4.45 20.99
N ASP A 70 14.90 -5.18 21.43
CA ASP A 70 13.61 -5.41 20.74
C ASP A 70 12.71 -4.16 20.59
N ASN A 71 13.21 -2.94 20.78
CA ASN A 71 12.37 -1.73 20.85
C ASN A 71 12.80 -0.55 19.97
N PHE A 72 13.39 -0.83 18.80
CA PHE A 72 13.71 0.20 17.81
C PHE A 72 12.45 0.73 17.09
N LYS A 73 11.81 1.77 17.66
CA LYS A 73 10.74 2.54 17.00
C LYS A 73 11.18 3.98 16.74
N GLY A 74 11.88 4.20 15.63
CA GLY A 74 12.22 5.54 15.11
C GLY A 74 11.65 5.73 13.70
N LYS A 75 10.85 6.78 13.50
CA LYS A 75 10.17 7.11 12.24
C LYS A 75 11.18 7.49 11.13
N GLY A 76 11.11 6.74 10.03
CA GLY A 76 11.34 7.21 8.66
C GLY A 76 12.78 7.51 8.26
N THR A 77 13.48 6.51 7.70
CA THR A 77 14.09 6.56 6.34
C THR A 77 14.68 5.20 5.98
N LYS A 78 14.29 4.69 4.79
CA LYS A 78 14.95 3.69 3.92
C LYS A 78 15.59 2.46 4.59
N THR A 79 14.80 1.38 4.62
CA THR A 79 15.21 -0.04 4.56
C THR A 79 16.72 -0.31 4.60
N VAL A 80 17.27 -0.49 5.81
CA VAL A 80 18.46 -1.33 5.98
C VAL A 80 18.00 -2.76 5.78
N LYS A 81 18.64 -3.45 4.83
CA LYS A 81 18.29 -4.80 4.39
C LYS A 81 18.13 -5.75 5.59
N LYS A 82 16.91 -6.32 5.69
CA LYS A 82 16.56 -7.53 6.44
C LYS A 82 17.74 -8.53 6.39
N ILE A 83 18.43 -8.76 7.52
CA ILE A 83 19.24 -9.97 7.69
C ILE A 83 18.25 -11.08 8.05
N ALA A 84 17.60 -11.64 7.04
CA ALA A 84 16.72 -12.80 7.19
C ALA A 84 16.62 -13.49 5.84
N ASP A 85 17.71 -14.14 5.44
CA ASP A 85 17.81 -14.80 4.15
C ASP A 85 18.53 -16.14 4.37
N PHE A 86 17.76 -17.23 4.44
CA PHE A 86 18.21 -18.59 4.73
C PHE A 86 19.52 -18.96 4.03
N GLY A 87 19.62 -18.68 2.73
CA GLY A 87 20.78 -19.01 1.91
C GLY A 87 22.07 -18.34 2.39
N LYS A 88 21.99 -17.09 2.84
CA LYS A 88 23.16 -16.37 3.37
C LYS A 88 23.60 -16.90 4.73
N ARG A 89 22.64 -17.28 5.59
CA ARG A 89 22.95 -17.90 6.89
C ARG A 89 23.60 -19.27 6.69
N LEU A 90 23.07 -20.08 5.77
CA LEU A 90 23.62 -21.39 5.41
C LEU A 90 25.05 -21.27 4.85
N ALA A 91 25.28 -20.32 3.94
CA ALA A 91 26.61 -20.06 3.40
C ALA A 91 27.61 -19.64 4.48
N PHE A 92 27.17 -18.78 5.41
CA PHE A 92 28.01 -18.31 6.52
C PHE A 92 28.39 -19.44 7.48
N THR A 93 27.43 -20.26 7.93
CA THR A 93 27.71 -21.37 8.85
C THR A 93 28.56 -22.45 8.21
N ARG A 94 28.32 -22.76 6.93
CA ARG A 94 29.17 -23.69 6.17
C ARG A 94 30.62 -23.20 6.14
N ARG A 95 30.84 -21.91 5.83
CA ARG A 95 32.19 -21.31 5.78
C ARG A 95 32.84 -21.26 7.16
N LYS A 96 32.09 -20.98 8.22
CA LYS A 96 32.59 -21.03 9.61
C LYS A 96 33.09 -22.43 10.00
N LYS A 97 32.49 -23.48 9.43
CA LYS A 97 32.95 -24.88 9.56
C LYS A 97 34.03 -25.30 8.55
N GLY A 98 34.49 -24.39 7.69
CA GLY A 98 35.53 -24.68 6.70
C GLY A 98 35.08 -25.61 5.56
N LEU A 99 33.78 -25.83 5.37
CA LEU A 99 33.25 -26.77 4.37
C LEU A 99 33.07 -26.08 3.01
N LEU A 100 33.37 -26.78 1.92
CA LEU A 100 32.97 -26.38 0.56
C LEU A 100 31.50 -26.79 0.28
N GLN A 101 30.86 -26.15 -0.71
CA GLN A 101 29.47 -26.49 -1.09
C GLN A 101 29.32 -27.97 -1.48
N ARG A 102 30.32 -28.53 -2.19
CA ARG A 102 30.37 -29.95 -2.58
C ARG A 102 30.46 -30.87 -1.36
N GLN A 103 31.33 -30.54 -0.40
CA GLN A 103 31.53 -31.33 0.81
C GLN A 103 30.28 -31.32 1.71
N LEU A 104 29.60 -30.17 1.83
CA LEU A 104 28.31 -30.11 2.53
C LEU A 104 27.26 -30.96 1.81
N ALA A 105 27.22 -30.93 0.47
CA ALA A 105 26.29 -31.71 -0.33
C ALA A 105 26.52 -33.23 -0.18
N GLU A 106 27.77 -33.67 -0.12
CA GLU A 106 28.14 -35.07 0.14
C GLU A 106 27.72 -35.51 1.56
N LEU A 107 27.99 -34.69 2.59
CA LEU A 107 27.62 -34.97 3.98
C LEU A 107 26.10 -35.11 4.17
N ILE A 108 25.31 -34.31 3.45
CA ILE A 108 23.85 -34.37 3.48
C ILE A 108 23.28 -35.18 2.31
N GLY A 109 24.09 -35.92 1.56
CA GLY A 109 23.68 -36.76 0.42
C GLY A 109 22.70 -36.11 -0.56
N VAL A 110 23.04 -34.93 -1.07
CA VAL A 110 22.35 -34.20 -2.15
C VAL A 110 23.34 -33.78 -3.22
N LYS A 111 22.85 -33.35 -4.39
CA LYS A 111 23.71 -32.80 -5.45
C LYS A 111 24.31 -31.44 -5.04
N PRO A 112 25.57 -31.12 -5.39
CA PRO A 112 26.17 -29.81 -5.10
C PRO A 112 25.36 -28.61 -5.60
N ASP A 113 24.67 -28.76 -6.72
CA ASP A 113 23.81 -27.72 -7.31
C ASP A 113 22.64 -27.33 -6.39
N ALA A 114 22.14 -28.27 -5.58
CA ALA A 114 21.09 -27.98 -4.60
C ALA A 114 21.59 -27.01 -3.52
N VAL A 115 22.79 -27.23 -2.98
CA VAL A 115 23.42 -26.32 -1.99
C VAL A 115 23.67 -24.95 -2.61
N CYS A 116 24.15 -24.89 -3.85
CA CYS A 116 24.32 -23.63 -4.58
C CYS A 116 22.98 -22.88 -4.77
N CYS A 117 21.91 -23.59 -5.15
CA CYS A 117 20.58 -23.00 -5.29
C CYS A 117 20.00 -22.52 -3.95
N TRP A 118 20.28 -23.21 -2.85
CA TRP A 118 19.85 -22.79 -1.51
C TRP A 118 20.61 -21.55 -1.03
N GLU A 119 21.94 -21.52 -1.20
CA GLU A 119 22.76 -20.35 -0.83
C GLU A 119 22.41 -19.10 -1.65
N ALA A 120 21.91 -19.29 -2.89
CA ALA A 120 21.41 -18.23 -3.75
C ALA A 120 19.91 -17.92 -3.57
N ASN A 121 19.21 -18.58 -2.64
CA ASN A 121 17.76 -18.49 -2.40
C ASN A 121 16.87 -18.75 -3.63
N ARG A 122 17.37 -19.50 -4.61
CA ARG A 122 16.57 -19.91 -5.79
C ARG A 122 15.64 -21.08 -5.48
N LYS A 123 16.00 -21.92 -4.50
CA LYS A 123 15.23 -23.09 -4.04
C LYS A 123 15.40 -23.25 -2.53
N TYR A 124 14.53 -24.05 -1.91
CA TYR A 124 14.61 -24.36 -0.47
C TYR A 124 14.67 -25.88 -0.22
N PRO A 125 15.43 -26.33 0.80
CA PRO A 125 15.48 -27.74 1.20
C PRO A 125 14.16 -28.16 1.86
N ASN A 126 13.78 -29.43 1.71
CA ASN A 126 12.63 -30.00 2.42
C ASN A 126 12.96 -30.30 3.90
N VAL A 127 11.93 -30.56 4.72
CA VAL A 127 12.06 -30.78 6.18
C VAL A 127 13.07 -31.88 6.52
N ALA A 128 13.05 -32.99 5.80
CA ALA A 128 14.01 -34.09 6.00
C ALA A 128 15.45 -33.67 5.68
N THR A 129 15.66 -32.87 4.63
CA THR A 129 16.99 -32.34 4.26
C THR A 129 17.47 -31.28 5.24
N ILE A 130 16.56 -30.50 5.82
CA ILE A 130 16.86 -29.52 6.87
C ILE A 130 17.40 -30.21 8.11
N GLN A 131 16.77 -31.30 8.56
CA GLN A 131 17.30 -32.10 9.68
C GLN A 131 18.70 -32.64 9.39
N ARG A 132 18.96 -33.06 8.13
CA ARG A 132 20.31 -33.49 7.70
C ARG A 132 21.31 -32.34 7.70
N ILE A 133 20.91 -31.14 7.29
CA ILE A 133 21.74 -29.92 7.34
C ILE A 133 22.07 -29.54 8.79
N ILE A 134 21.08 -29.54 9.68
CA ILE A 134 21.24 -29.24 11.11
C ILE A 134 22.24 -30.21 11.73
N LYS A 135 22.10 -31.51 11.44
CA LYS A 135 23.02 -32.55 11.91
C LYS A 135 24.43 -32.39 11.34
N ALA A 136 24.56 -32.13 10.03
CA ALA A 136 25.86 -31.96 9.38
C ALA A 136 26.58 -30.68 9.80
N LEU A 137 25.84 -29.62 10.10
CA LEU A 137 26.39 -28.33 10.57
C LEU A 137 26.46 -28.22 12.09
N GLU A 138 26.02 -29.23 12.85
CA GLU A 138 25.95 -29.25 14.33
C GLU A 138 25.41 -27.94 14.92
N VAL A 139 24.38 -27.39 14.28
CA VAL A 139 23.68 -26.20 14.77
C VAL A 139 22.45 -26.65 15.57
N PRO A 140 21.99 -25.88 16.56
CA PRO A 140 20.80 -26.24 17.32
C PRO A 140 19.55 -26.26 16.42
N GLU A 141 18.55 -27.10 16.71
CA GLU A 141 17.34 -27.23 15.86
C GLU A 141 16.57 -25.91 15.68
N ASN A 142 16.66 -25.02 16.67
CA ASN A 142 16.09 -23.67 16.62
C ASN A 142 16.86 -22.69 15.72
N TRP A 143 18.05 -23.05 15.21
CA TRP A 143 18.84 -22.24 14.27
C TRP A 143 18.08 -21.93 12.97
N PHE A 144 17.10 -22.77 12.66
CA PHE A 144 16.26 -22.66 11.48
C PHE A 144 14.99 -21.79 11.68
N VAL A 145 14.60 -21.50 12.93
CA VAL A 145 13.27 -20.97 13.31
C VAL A 145 13.06 -19.47 12.97
N ASN A 146 14.08 -18.80 12.42
CA ASN A 146 14.00 -17.38 12.03
C ASN A 146 13.92 -17.14 10.52
N ASP A 147 13.40 -18.10 9.74
CA ASP A 147 13.04 -17.85 8.35
C ASP A 147 11.52 -17.73 8.16
N ASP A 148 11.11 -16.60 7.56
CA ASP A 148 9.72 -16.33 7.18
C ASP A 148 9.15 -17.39 6.21
N HIS A 149 10.00 -18.23 5.60
CA HIS A 149 9.62 -19.30 4.67
C HIS A 149 9.10 -20.60 5.32
N PHE A 150 9.34 -20.83 6.62
CA PHE A 150 8.93 -22.06 7.31
C PHE A 150 8.02 -21.79 8.50
N LYS A 151 7.04 -20.90 8.31
CA LYS A 151 5.87 -20.87 9.18
C LYS A 151 5.06 -22.13 8.87
N ASP A 152 5.06 -23.11 9.77
CA ASP A 152 4.19 -24.28 9.68
C ASP A 152 2.74 -23.82 9.43
N GLN A 153 2.31 -23.86 8.17
CA GLN A 153 0.95 -23.51 7.80
C GLN A 153 -0.02 -24.46 8.51
N ASP A 154 0.33 -25.72 8.75
CA ASP A 154 -0.55 -26.69 9.40
C ASP A 154 -0.72 -26.44 10.91
N VAL A 155 0.33 -26.11 11.66
CA VAL A 155 0.22 -25.85 13.11
C VAL A 155 -0.49 -24.53 13.36
N ASN A 156 -0.17 -23.49 12.59
CA ASN A 156 -0.81 -22.19 12.75
C ASN A 156 -2.27 -22.22 12.26
N THR A 157 -2.58 -23.03 11.23
CA THR A 157 -3.96 -23.28 10.79
C THR A 157 -4.74 -24.08 11.84
N LYS A 158 -4.13 -25.08 12.50
CA LYS A 158 -4.77 -25.83 13.61
C LYS A 158 -5.02 -24.96 14.85
N ILE A 159 -4.08 -24.09 15.21
CA ILE A 159 -4.21 -23.15 16.33
C ILE A 159 -5.28 -22.08 16.01
N ALA A 160 -5.31 -21.58 14.78
CA ALA A 160 -6.33 -20.65 14.32
C ALA A 160 -7.72 -21.32 14.26
N ASP A 161 -7.82 -22.55 13.73
CA ASP A 161 -9.08 -23.30 13.63
C ASP A 161 -9.64 -23.63 15.02
N PHE A 162 -8.78 -23.98 15.99
CA PHE A 162 -9.17 -24.14 17.39
C PHE A 162 -9.74 -22.83 17.97
N GLY A 163 -9.04 -21.71 17.79
CA GLY A 163 -9.47 -20.40 18.28
C GLY A 163 -10.82 -19.96 17.70
N GLU A 164 -11.02 -20.20 16.40
CA GLU A 164 -12.28 -19.89 15.71
C GLU A 164 -13.44 -20.77 16.20
N ARG A 165 -13.24 -22.08 16.38
CA ARG A 165 -14.23 -23.01 16.93
C ARG A 165 -14.60 -22.67 18.37
N LEU A 166 -13.63 -22.27 19.18
CA LEU A 166 -13.85 -21.83 20.55
C LEU A 166 -14.73 -20.57 20.60
N ALA A 167 -14.43 -19.58 19.74
CA ALA A 167 -15.23 -18.36 19.65
C ALA A 167 -16.66 -18.63 19.18
N TYR A 168 -16.85 -19.53 18.20
CA TYR A 168 -18.17 -19.91 17.67
C TYR A 168 -19.02 -20.62 18.72
N THR A 169 -18.48 -21.64 19.39
CA THR A 169 -19.21 -22.40 20.42
C THR A 169 -19.61 -21.53 21.60
N ARG A 170 -18.71 -20.62 22.03
CA ARG A 170 -19.02 -19.62 23.05
C ARG A 170 -20.18 -18.71 22.62
N LYS A 171 -20.14 -18.16 21.40
CA LYS A 171 -21.19 -17.28 20.86
C LYS A 171 -22.52 -17.99 20.68
N LYS A 172 -22.54 -19.23 20.18
CA LYS A 172 -23.75 -20.06 20.04
C LYS A 172 -24.46 -20.29 21.37
N ARG A 173 -23.72 -20.24 22.48
CA ARG A 173 -24.25 -20.35 23.85
C ARG A 173 -24.54 -19.01 24.52
N GLY A 174 -24.39 -17.90 23.79
CA GLY A 174 -24.66 -16.55 24.31
C GLY A 174 -23.68 -16.11 25.41
N LEU A 175 -22.51 -16.75 25.53
CA LEU A 175 -21.53 -16.43 26.56
C LEU A 175 -20.60 -15.29 26.12
N LEU A 176 -20.31 -14.34 27.00
CA LEU A 176 -19.23 -13.36 26.82
C LEU A 176 -17.87 -13.99 27.17
N GLN A 177 -16.76 -13.43 26.64
CA GLN A 177 -15.40 -13.91 26.95
C GLN A 177 -15.14 -13.93 28.46
N ARG A 178 -15.57 -12.88 29.18
CA ARG A 178 -15.52 -12.80 30.64
C ARG A 178 -16.30 -13.90 31.36
N GLN A 179 -17.42 -14.35 30.81
CA GLN A 179 -18.26 -15.40 31.41
C GLN A 179 -17.63 -16.79 31.23
N LEU A 180 -17.09 -17.06 30.04
CA LEU A 180 -16.32 -18.28 29.80
C LEU A 180 -15.05 -18.32 30.67
N ALA A 181 -14.36 -17.19 30.79
CA ALA A 181 -13.18 -17.05 31.63
C ALA A 181 -13.46 -17.41 33.11
N LYS A 182 -14.60 -16.95 33.65
CA LYS A 182 -15.04 -17.33 35.01
C LYS A 182 -15.33 -18.82 35.17
N LEU A 183 -15.91 -19.47 34.16
CA LEU A 183 -16.21 -20.91 34.20
C LEU A 183 -14.96 -21.78 34.12
N VAL A 184 -13.93 -21.32 33.41
CA VAL A 184 -12.65 -22.02 33.24
C VAL A 184 -11.66 -21.69 34.36
N GLY A 185 -11.88 -20.59 35.09
CA GLY A 185 -11.01 -20.10 36.16
C GLY A 185 -9.81 -19.31 35.63
N GLU A 186 -10.00 -18.57 34.54
CA GLU A 186 -8.93 -17.90 33.78
C GLU A 186 -9.28 -16.43 33.52
N SER A 187 -8.32 -15.66 32.99
CA SER A 187 -8.55 -14.25 32.66
C SER A 187 -9.28 -14.09 31.33
N GLU A 188 -10.09 -13.03 31.19
CA GLU A 188 -10.73 -12.66 29.91
C GLU A 188 -9.70 -12.48 28.79
N ARG A 189 -8.50 -11.98 29.14
CA ARG A 189 -7.38 -11.85 28.22
C ARG A 189 -6.88 -13.21 27.72
N ALA A 190 -6.84 -14.23 28.58
CA ALA A 190 -6.44 -15.58 28.18
C ALA A 190 -7.42 -16.18 27.16
N VAL A 191 -8.74 -16.05 27.41
CA VAL A 191 -9.78 -16.47 26.46
C VAL A 191 -9.67 -15.72 25.13
N GLY A 192 -9.43 -14.41 25.17
CA GLY A 192 -9.20 -13.60 23.97
C GLY A 192 -7.94 -14.01 23.20
N CYS A 193 -6.86 -14.42 23.89
CA CYS A 193 -5.66 -14.91 23.23
C CYS A 193 -5.88 -16.30 22.60
N TRP A 194 -6.68 -17.18 23.20
CA TRP A 194 -7.08 -18.46 22.62
C TRP A 194 -7.95 -18.28 21.38
N GLU A 195 -8.98 -17.43 21.44
CA GLU A 195 -9.88 -17.16 20.32
C GLU A 195 -9.21 -16.49 19.13
N THR A 196 -8.10 -15.77 19.36
CA THR A 196 -7.33 -15.10 18.30
C THR A 196 -6.16 -15.94 17.79
N GLY A 197 -6.02 -17.19 18.25
CA GLY A 197 -4.91 -18.08 17.88
C GLY A 197 -3.54 -17.59 18.33
N ARG A 198 -3.46 -16.61 19.24
CA ARG A 198 -2.19 -16.06 19.74
C ARG A 198 -1.53 -16.96 20.78
N CYS A 199 -2.31 -17.80 21.46
CA CYS A 199 -1.79 -18.87 22.30
C CYS A 199 -2.78 -20.04 22.34
N TYR A 200 -2.31 -21.23 22.70
CA TYR A 200 -3.13 -22.44 22.84
C TYR A 200 -3.33 -22.78 24.32
N PRO A 201 -4.53 -23.20 24.76
CA PRO A 201 -4.75 -23.62 26.14
C PRO A 201 -4.02 -24.93 26.44
N ASP A 202 -3.38 -24.99 27.60
CA ASP A 202 -2.79 -26.23 28.11
C ASP A 202 -3.85 -27.35 28.27
N VAL A 203 -3.43 -28.61 28.25
CA VAL A 203 -4.29 -29.82 28.27
C VAL A 203 -5.31 -29.78 29.43
N SER A 204 -4.86 -29.32 30.60
CA SER A 204 -5.72 -29.16 31.78
C SER A 204 -6.80 -28.08 31.59
N LYS A 205 -6.48 -27.01 30.86
CA LYS A 205 -7.39 -25.89 30.55
C LYS A 205 -8.35 -26.26 29.42
N PHE A 206 -7.87 -26.99 28.43
CA PHE A 206 -8.67 -27.54 27.34
C PHE A 206 -9.82 -28.41 27.86
N ARG A 207 -9.55 -29.34 28.79
CA ARG A 207 -10.60 -30.16 29.44
C ARG A 207 -11.62 -29.31 30.21
N LYS A 208 -11.19 -28.24 30.89
CA LYS A 208 -12.09 -27.30 31.56
C LYS A 208 -12.97 -26.54 30.57
N ILE A 209 -12.42 -26.14 29.42
CA ILE A 209 -13.15 -25.49 28.33
C ILE A 209 -14.23 -26.43 27.78
N ILE A 210 -13.88 -27.68 27.48
CA ILE A 210 -14.83 -28.70 26.99
C ILE A 210 -15.97 -28.90 27.99
N LYS A 211 -15.64 -29.03 29.28
CA LYS A 211 -16.64 -29.19 30.36
C LYS A 211 -17.54 -27.95 30.50
N ALA A 212 -16.96 -26.75 30.48
CA ALA A 212 -17.70 -25.49 30.57
C ALA A 212 -18.60 -25.27 29.35
N LEU A 213 -18.09 -25.61 28.17
CA LEU A 213 -18.79 -25.54 26.90
C LEU A 213 -19.56 -26.82 26.57
N LYS A 214 -19.76 -27.77 27.50
CA LYS A 214 -20.49 -29.05 27.31
C LYS A 214 -20.48 -29.56 25.86
N VAL A 215 -19.31 -29.66 25.25
CA VAL A 215 -19.13 -30.15 23.87
C VAL A 215 -18.39 -31.50 23.94
N PRO A 216 -18.57 -32.39 22.96
CA PRO A 216 -17.71 -33.57 22.81
C PRO A 216 -16.24 -33.14 22.63
N GLU A 217 -15.29 -33.94 23.12
CA GLU A 217 -13.84 -33.68 22.97
C GLU A 217 -13.45 -33.62 21.48
N ASP A 218 -14.04 -34.51 20.68
CA ASP A 218 -13.86 -34.64 19.23
C ASP A 218 -14.28 -33.38 18.43
N TRP A 219 -15.09 -32.49 19.01
CA TRP A 219 -15.54 -31.24 18.36
C TRP A 219 -14.38 -30.34 17.90
N PHE A 220 -13.27 -30.36 18.64
CA PHE A 220 -12.08 -29.57 18.36
C PHE A 220 -11.03 -30.33 17.53
N GLU A 221 -11.23 -31.62 17.26
CA GLU A 221 -10.28 -32.50 16.58
C GLU A 221 -10.67 -32.79 15.11
N HIS A 222 -11.95 -32.64 14.74
CA HIS A 222 -12.41 -32.93 13.37
C HIS A 222 -11.88 -31.94 12.31
N GLU A 223 -11.16 -32.47 11.31
CA GLU A 223 -10.73 -31.81 10.07
C GLU A 223 -11.89 -31.44 9.11
N ASP A 224 -13.13 -31.50 9.58
CA ASP A 224 -14.29 -31.07 8.80
C ASP A 224 -14.21 -29.55 8.57
N ASN A 225 -14.42 -29.14 7.31
CA ASN A 225 -14.35 -27.76 6.81
C ASN A 225 -15.24 -26.78 7.61
N PHE A 226 -14.78 -26.35 8.79
CA PHE A 226 -15.38 -25.30 9.63
C PHE A 226 -15.47 -23.96 8.89
N LYS A 227 -14.67 -23.79 7.84
CA LYS A 227 -14.73 -22.67 6.89
C LYS A 227 -16.12 -22.45 6.28
N ASN A 228 -16.99 -23.46 6.25
CA ASN A 228 -18.36 -23.38 5.71
C ASN A 228 -19.43 -22.98 6.75
N GLN A 229 -19.08 -22.82 8.03
CA GLN A 229 -19.97 -22.28 9.08
C GLN A 229 -19.37 -21.05 9.77
N LYS A 230 -18.58 -20.26 9.04
CA LYS A 230 -18.30 -18.88 9.45
C LYS A 230 -19.64 -18.20 9.72
N SER A 231 -19.76 -17.58 10.89
CA SER A 231 -20.64 -16.42 11.07
C SER A 231 -20.50 -15.57 9.82
N VAL A 232 -21.61 -15.38 9.09
CA VAL A 232 -21.66 -14.67 7.82
C VAL A 232 -20.71 -13.48 7.93
N PRO A 233 -19.55 -13.47 7.23
CA PRO A 233 -18.87 -12.22 7.03
C PRO A 233 -19.95 -11.36 6.41
N VAL A 234 -20.37 -10.26 7.07
CA VAL A 234 -21.26 -9.29 6.44
C VAL A 234 -20.61 -9.07 5.08
N LYS A 235 -21.25 -9.59 4.02
CA LYS A 235 -20.75 -9.45 2.66
C LYS A 235 -20.39 -7.98 2.58
N LYS A 236 -19.20 -7.64 2.08
CA LYS A 236 -19.01 -6.28 1.58
C LYS A 236 -20.11 -6.12 0.53
N ILE A 237 -21.21 -5.51 0.93
CA ILE A 237 -22.29 -5.16 0.05
C ILE A 237 -21.63 -4.17 -0.90
N ALA A 238 -21.50 -4.56 -2.17
CA ALA A 238 -20.96 -3.64 -3.16
C ALA A 238 -21.79 -2.34 -3.07
N ASP A 239 -21.09 -1.21 -2.95
CA ASP A 239 -21.69 0.12 -2.98
C ASP A 239 -22.58 0.52 -1.76
N PHE A 240 -22.45 -0.14 -0.60
CA PHE A 240 -23.19 0.25 0.62
C PHE A 240 -23.02 1.73 0.96
N GLY A 241 -21.78 2.24 0.94
CA GLY A 241 -21.51 3.64 1.27
C GLY A 241 -22.19 4.60 0.30
N LYS A 242 -22.23 4.22 -0.99
CA LYS A 242 -22.94 4.98 -2.03
C LYS A 242 -24.46 4.93 -1.85
N ARG A 243 -25.04 3.76 -1.56
CA ARG A 243 -26.47 3.59 -1.28
C ARG A 243 -26.93 4.39 -0.06
N LEU A 244 -26.11 4.42 0.99
CA LEU A 244 -26.35 5.20 2.20
C LEU A 244 -26.35 6.70 1.89
N ASN A 245 -25.36 7.17 1.13
CA ASN A 245 -25.26 8.57 0.73
C ASN A 245 -26.44 9.00 -0.15
N TYR A 246 -26.84 8.17 -1.12
CA TYR A 246 -27.98 8.43 -2.01
C TYR A 246 -29.29 8.57 -1.23
N THR A 247 -29.62 7.59 -0.39
CA THR A 247 -30.86 7.57 0.40
C THR A 247 -30.94 8.71 1.40
N ARG A 248 -29.83 9.00 2.09
CA ARG A 248 -29.73 10.17 2.98
C ARG A 248 -30.00 11.47 2.23
N ARG A 249 -29.41 11.66 1.05
CA ARG A 249 -29.62 12.85 0.22
C ARG A 249 -31.03 12.94 -0.35
N LYS A 250 -31.64 11.82 -0.74
CA LYS A 250 -33.03 11.77 -1.21
C LYS A 250 -34.00 12.22 -0.13
N LYS A 251 -33.73 11.88 1.13
CA LYS A 251 -34.44 12.40 2.31
C LYS A 251 -34.06 13.83 2.72
N GLY A 252 -33.06 14.46 2.07
CA GLY A 252 -32.62 15.82 2.38
C GLY A 252 -31.82 15.95 3.68
N LEU A 253 -31.35 14.84 4.27
CA LEU A 253 -30.64 14.85 5.55
C LEU A 253 -29.16 15.18 5.36
N LEU A 254 -28.56 15.94 6.28
CA LEU A 254 -27.11 16.08 6.41
C LEU A 254 -26.51 14.88 7.16
N GLN A 255 -25.20 14.61 6.97
CA GLN A 255 -24.51 13.52 7.68
C GLN A 255 -24.62 13.64 9.20
N ARG A 256 -24.58 14.89 9.72
CA ARG A 256 -24.78 15.18 11.15
C ARG A 256 -26.19 14.82 11.63
N GLN A 257 -27.21 15.19 10.86
CA GLN A 257 -28.61 14.91 11.21
C GLN A 257 -28.90 13.41 11.19
N LEU A 258 -28.35 12.68 10.21
CA LEU A 258 -28.44 11.22 10.22
C LEU A 258 -27.72 10.62 11.44
N GLY A 259 -26.55 11.15 11.79
CA GLY A 259 -25.81 10.75 12.99
C GLY A 259 -26.60 10.97 14.28
N GLU A 260 -27.24 12.13 14.43
CA GLU A 260 -28.10 12.47 15.56
C GLU A 260 -29.32 11.52 15.66
N LEU A 261 -29.92 11.12 14.52
CA LEU A 261 -31.07 10.21 14.49
C LEU A 261 -30.75 8.77 14.91
N ILE A 262 -29.52 8.30 14.65
CA ILE A 262 -29.09 6.91 14.97
C ILE A 262 -28.09 6.86 16.15
N GLY A 263 -27.84 8.00 16.80
CA GLY A 263 -26.94 8.13 17.95
C GLY A 263 -25.46 7.84 17.63
N VAL A 264 -24.96 8.30 16.49
CA VAL A 264 -23.53 8.21 16.11
C VAL A 264 -22.97 9.56 15.68
N ASP A 265 -21.64 9.72 15.81
CA ASP A 265 -20.97 10.95 15.38
C ASP A 265 -21.03 11.13 13.84
N GLN A 266 -21.05 12.38 13.38
CA GLN A 266 -21.04 12.72 11.95
C GLN A 266 -19.85 12.08 11.21
N ARG A 267 -18.68 11.94 11.85
CA ARG A 267 -17.53 11.26 11.22
C ARG A 267 -17.82 9.79 10.97
N THR A 268 -18.54 9.12 11.86
CA THR A 268 -18.91 7.71 11.70
C THR A 268 -19.75 7.51 10.44
N VAL A 269 -20.75 8.38 10.23
CA VAL A 269 -21.57 8.39 9.00
C VAL A 269 -20.70 8.66 7.78
N SER A 270 -19.77 9.62 7.85
CA SER A 270 -18.83 9.89 6.76
C SER A 270 -17.93 8.71 6.44
N LEU A 271 -17.44 7.97 7.46
CA LEU A 271 -16.59 6.80 7.27
C LEU A 271 -17.36 5.64 6.61
N TRP A 272 -18.66 5.51 6.92
CA TRP A 272 -19.55 4.56 6.25
C TRP A 272 -19.79 4.94 4.79
N GLU A 273 -20.07 6.22 4.50
CA GLU A 273 -20.26 6.69 3.12
C GLU A 273 -19.00 6.58 2.25
N MET A 274 -17.81 6.68 2.86
CA MET A 274 -16.51 6.51 2.19
C MET A 274 -16.06 5.04 2.10
N GLU A 275 -16.88 4.09 2.58
CA GLU A 275 -16.57 2.66 2.60
C GLU A 275 -15.27 2.32 3.36
N ARG A 276 -14.86 3.19 4.28
CA ARG A 276 -13.69 2.99 5.14
C ARG A 276 -14.02 2.12 6.33
N TYR A 277 -15.27 2.13 6.77
CA TYR A 277 -15.79 1.35 7.88
C TYR A 277 -17.22 0.91 7.59
N TYR A 278 -17.67 -0.20 8.19
CA TYR A 278 -19.02 -0.73 7.98
C TYR A 278 -19.82 -0.70 9.29
N PRO A 279 -21.09 -0.27 9.25
CA PRO A 279 -21.97 -0.40 10.40
C PRO A 279 -22.22 -1.88 10.71
N GLY A 280 -22.31 -2.23 11.99
CA GLY A 280 -22.78 -3.56 12.41
C GLY A 280 -24.28 -3.74 12.11
N ALA A 281 -24.75 -4.99 12.10
CA ALA A 281 -26.14 -5.33 11.75
C ALA A 281 -27.20 -4.53 12.53
N SER A 282 -26.99 -4.29 13.84
CA SER A 282 -27.90 -3.46 14.65
C SER A 282 -27.97 -2.01 14.18
N LYS A 283 -26.84 -1.45 13.69
CA LYS A 283 -26.81 -0.09 13.16
C LYS A 283 -27.40 -0.01 11.76
N ILE A 284 -27.29 -1.06 10.96
CA ILE A 284 -27.97 -1.15 9.66
C ILE A 284 -29.49 -1.06 9.85
N GLN A 285 -30.04 -1.76 10.84
CA GLN A 285 -31.48 -1.71 11.15
C GLN A 285 -31.93 -0.31 11.62
N GLU A 286 -31.14 0.36 12.45
CA GLU A 286 -31.41 1.76 12.83
C GLU A 286 -31.37 2.72 11.63
N ILE A 287 -30.41 2.52 10.71
CA ILE A 287 -30.30 3.31 9.47
C ILE A 287 -31.52 3.07 8.57
N ILE A 288 -31.95 1.81 8.38
CA ILE A 288 -33.13 1.45 7.59
C ILE A 288 -34.36 2.16 8.14
N LYS A 289 -34.56 2.10 9.46
CA LYS A 289 -35.66 2.76 10.15
C LYS A 289 -35.60 4.29 10.03
N ALA A 290 -34.43 4.90 10.25
CA ALA A 290 -34.26 6.35 10.15
C ALA A 290 -34.46 6.87 8.71
N LEU A 291 -34.02 6.09 7.72
CA LEU A 291 -34.12 6.44 6.31
C LEU A 291 -35.45 6.01 5.66
N GLU A 292 -36.31 5.27 6.39
CA GLU A 292 -37.58 4.71 5.88
C GLU A 292 -37.40 4.00 4.54
N VAL A 293 -36.35 3.18 4.45
CA VAL A 293 -36.06 2.36 3.26
C VAL A 293 -36.47 0.92 3.52
N PRO A 294 -36.78 0.12 2.48
CA PRO A 294 -37.01 -1.32 2.62
C PRO A 294 -35.79 -2.02 3.25
N GLU A 295 -36.01 -3.07 4.04
CA GLU A 295 -34.93 -3.82 4.70
C GLU A 295 -33.92 -4.38 3.69
N ASP A 296 -34.41 -4.83 2.53
CA ASP A 296 -33.62 -5.39 1.43
C ASP A 296 -32.78 -4.36 0.66
N TRP A 297 -32.94 -3.05 0.92
CA TRP A 297 -32.27 -1.98 0.18
C TRP A 297 -30.74 -2.08 0.22
N PHE A 298 -30.22 -2.55 1.35
CA PHE A 298 -28.79 -2.74 1.59
C PHE A 298 -28.33 -4.18 1.38
N GLU A 299 -29.19 -5.11 0.94
CA GLU A 299 -28.84 -6.54 0.87
C GLU A 299 -28.49 -7.04 -0.56
N ASN A 300 -28.76 -6.26 -1.60
CA ASN A 300 -28.66 -6.72 -3.00
C ASN A 300 -27.30 -6.49 -3.69
N ASP A 301 -26.76 -7.56 -4.28
CA ASP A 301 -25.58 -7.58 -5.15
C ASP A 301 -25.92 -7.06 -6.57
N ASN A 302 -25.09 -6.15 -7.09
CA ASN A 302 -24.84 -5.86 -8.52
C ASN A 302 -25.84 -5.02 -9.37
N ASN A 303 -26.64 -4.11 -8.82
CA ASN A 303 -27.44 -3.21 -9.70
C ASN A 303 -27.45 -1.72 -9.32
N PHE A 304 -26.49 -1.24 -8.53
CA PHE A 304 -26.33 0.21 -8.31
C PHE A 304 -25.52 0.82 -9.48
N LYS A 305 -26.20 1.20 -10.56
CA LYS A 305 -25.55 1.80 -11.73
C LYS A 305 -25.06 3.21 -11.38
N ASP A 306 -23.82 3.54 -11.76
CA ASP A 306 -23.16 4.86 -11.56
C ASP A 306 -23.97 6.07 -12.09
N GLN A 307 -25.05 5.84 -12.84
CA GLN A 307 -25.99 6.87 -13.28
C GLN A 307 -26.71 7.57 -12.11
N ASP A 308 -26.86 6.92 -10.95
CA ASP A 308 -27.50 7.49 -9.74
C ASP A 308 -26.56 8.34 -8.86
N ILE A 309 -25.25 8.35 -9.15
CA ILE A 309 -24.21 9.13 -8.42
C ILE A 309 -23.92 10.47 -9.09
N ARG A 310 -24.62 10.84 -10.17
CA ARG A 310 -24.52 12.20 -10.70
C ARG A 310 -24.89 13.14 -9.55
N LYS A 311 -23.88 13.85 -9.01
CA LYS A 311 -24.04 14.94 -8.03
C LYS A 311 -25.31 15.67 -8.44
N PRO A 312 -26.32 15.89 -7.57
CA PRO A 312 -27.49 16.64 -7.97
C PRO A 312 -26.97 17.94 -8.56
N GLY A 313 -27.11 18.09 -9.88
CA GLY A 313 -26.64 19.28 -10.58
C GLY A 313 -27.26 20.46 -9.85
N LYS A 314 -26.52 21.55 -9.67
CA LYS A 314 -27.13 22.78 -9.18
C LYS A 314 -28.32 23.06 -10.09
N LYS A 315 -29.54 22.93 -9.57
CA LYS A 315 -30.75 23.24 -10.36
C LYS A 315 -30.66 24.71 -10.72
N LEU A 316 -30.82 25.03 -12.01
CA LEU A 316 -30.85 26.41 -12.47
C LEU A 316 -32.00 27.15 -11.77
N THR A 317 -31.76 28.39 -11.38
CA THR A 317 -32.84 29.28 -10.94
C THR A 317 -33.76 29.59 -12.13
N LYS A 318 -34.99 30.06 -11.86
CA LYS A 318 -35.95 30.42 -12.93
C LYS A 318 -35.37 31.47 -13.90
N GLU A 319 -34.56 32.40 -13.40
CA GLU A 319 -33.88 33.41 -14.20
C GLU A 319 -32.81 32.80 -15.12
N GLN A 320 -32.01 31.86 -14.60
CA GLN A 320 -31.02 31.14 -15.40
C GLN A 320 -31.68 30.25 -16.46
N GLN A 321 -32.82 29.62 -16.15
CA GLN A 321 -33.60 28.83 -17.12
C GLN A 321 -34.11 29.72 -18.26
N LYS A 322 -34.65 30.90 -17.93
CA LYS A 322 -35.07 31.88 -18.94
C LYS A 322 -33.90 32.31 -19.83
N LEU A 323 -32.73 32.54 -19.22
CA LEU A 323 -31.51 32.90 -19.96
C LEU A 323 -31.02 31.78 -20.90
N VAL A 324 -31.19 30.50 -20.53
CA VAL A 324 -30.87 29.37 -21.43
C VAL A 324 -31.82 29.35 -22.62
N ILE A 325 -33.12 29.53 -22.40
CA ILE A 325 -34.14 29.55 -23.47
C ILE A 325 -33.88 30.71 -24.44
N ASP A 326 -33.60 31.91 -23.94
CA ASP A 326 -33.37 33.10 -24.77
C ASP A 326 -32.14 32.95 -25.68
N TYR A 327 -31.14 32.16 -25.27
CA TYR A 327 -29.86 32.00 -25.96
C TYR A 327 -29.61 30.61 -26.57
N GLU A 328 -30.65 29.81 -26.75
CA GLU A 328 -30.55 28.49 -27.41
C GLU A 328 -29.97 28.58 -28.83
N HIS A 329 -30.33 29.64 -29.55
CA HIS A 329 -29.83 29.95 -30.91
C HIS A 329 -28.30 30.10 -31.00
N VAL A 330 -27.61 30.34 -29.88
CA VAL A 330 -26.14 30.40 -29.84
C VAL A 330 -25.51 29.06 -30.19
N ILE A 331 -26.14 27.94 -29.80
CA ILE A 331 -25.67 26.58 -30.09
C ILE A 331 -25.59 26.38 -31.61
N TYR A 332 -26.66 26.71 -32.32
CA TYR A 332 -26.72 26.65 -33.78
C TYR A 332 -25.60 27.48 -34.43
N ARG A 333 -25.38 28.71 -33.94
CA ARG A 333 -24.36 29.62 -34.49
C ARG A 333 -22.94 29.10 -34.28
N VAL A 334 -22.66 28.46 -33.14
CA VAL A 334 -21.38 27.79 -32.89
C VAL A 334 -21.22 26.61 -33.84
N LEU A 335 -22.18 25.69 -33.91
CA LEU A 335 -22.09 24.48 -34.75
C LEU A 335 -21.89 24.82 -36.24
N LYS A 336 -22.58 25.85 -36.73
CA LYS A 336 -22.41 26.36 -38.10
C LYS A 336 -21.00 26.91 -38.35
N GLN A 337 -20.41 27.62 -37.40
CA GLN A 337 -19.06 28.16 -37.54
C GLN A 337 -17.97 27.08 -37.64
N TYR A 338 -18.19 25.92 -37.02
CA TYR A 338 -17.24 24.80 -37.04
C TYR A 338 -17.48 23.79 -38.18
N ASN A 339 -18.39 24.07 -39.12
CA ASN A 339 -18.77 23.15 -40.21
C ASN A 339 -19.15 21.74 -39.72
N LEU A 340 -19.71 21.60 -38.51
CA LEU A 340 -20.05 20.31 -37.90
C LEU A 340 -21.43 19.77 -38.34
N THR A 341 -21.81 20.02 -39.59
CA THR A 341 -23.08 19.60 -40.19
C THR A 341 -22.86 18.41 -41.13
N PRO A 342 -23.71 17.37 -41.11
CA PRO A 342 -25.08 17.33 -40.56
C PRO A 342 -25.13 17.22 -39.04
N PHE A 343 -26.15 17.84 -38.44
CA PHE A 343 -26.37 17.89 -36.99
C PHE A 343 -26.47 16.48 -36.43
N ARG A 344 -25.50 16.09 -35.59
CA ARG A 344 -25.64 14.91 -34.74
C ARG A 344 -26.33 15.36 -33.46
N GLU A 345 -27.40 14.68 -33.06
CA GLU A 345 -28.16 14.90 -31.80
C GLU A 345 -27.19 15.07 -30.61
N ARG A 346 -26.16 14.21 -30.54
CA ARG A 346 -25.08 14.29 -29.56
C ARG A 346 -24.34 15.63 -29.50
N LEU A 347 -24.09 16.30 -30.64
CA LEU A 347 -23.41 17.61 -30.66
C LEU A 347 -24.30 18.73 -30.16
N TRP A 348 -25.60 18.61 -30.40
CA TRP A 348 -26.60 19.53 -29.87
C TRP A 348 -26.67 19.42 -28.34
N ASP A 349 -26.77 18.19 -27.81
CA ASP A 349 -26.78 17.92 -26.37
C ASP A 349 -25.54 18.50 -25.65
N ILE A 350 -24.36 18.37 -26.28
CA ILE A 350 -23.11 18.95 -25.75
C ILE A 350 -23.19 20.48 -25.72
N GLY A 351 -23.80 21.08 -26.74
CA GLY A 351 -24.06 22.51 -26.79
C GLY A 351 -24.99 22.98 -25.68
N GLU A 352 -26.08 22.23 -25.42
CA GLU A 352 -27.02 22.51 -24.33
C GLU A 352 -26.36 22.44 -22.96
N ILE A 353 -25.51 21.43 -22.74
CA ILE A 353 -24.70 21.31 -21.52
C ILE A 353 -23.80 22.55 -21.35
N GLY A 354 -23.09 22.94 -22.40
CA GLY A 354 -22.23 24.12 -22.40
C GLY A 354 -22.98 25.42 -22.11
N LEU A 355 -24.21 25.55 -22.63
CA LEU A 355 -25.08 26.71 -22.41
C LEU A 355 -25.62 26.75 -20.96
N CYS A 356 -26.05 25.61 -20.43
CA CYS A 356 -26.49 25.49 -19.04
C CYS A 356 -25.36 25.82 -18.05
N GLU A 357 -24.14 25.37 -18.33
CA GLU A 357 -22.98 25.73 -17.53
C GLU A 357 -22.61 27.21 -17.62
N ALA A 358 -22.81 27.83 -18.79
CA ALA A 358 -22.61 29.26 -18.97
C ALA A 358 -23.60 30.06 -18.12
N ALA A 359 -24.88 29.67 -18.10
CA ALA A 359 -25.91 30.30 -17.26
C ALA A 359 -25.62 30.11 -15.76
N LEU A 360 -25.13 28.93 -15.34
CA LEU A 360 -24.77 28.66 -13.94
C LEU A 360 -23.59 29.49 -13.42
N ARG A 361 -22.64 29.83 -14.30
CA ARG A 361 -21.42 30.59 -13.96
C ARG A 361 -21.52 32.07 -14.30
N TRP A 362 -22.69 32.51 -14.75
CA TRP A 362 -22.97 33.90 -15.04
C TRP A 362 -23.12 34.67 -13.72
N ASN A 363 -22.10 35.45 -13.37
CA ASN A 363 -22.05 36.26 -12.16
C ASN A 363 -21.89 37.75 -12.53
N GLU A 364 -22.29 38.64 -11.60
CA GLU A 364 -22.16 40.10 -11.70
C GLU A 364 -20.73 40.57 -12.06
N HIS A 365 -19.70 39.77 -11.72
CA HIS A 365 -18.31 40.07 -12.06
C HIS A 365 -17.99 39.97 -13.56
N ASN A 366 -18.74 39.17 -14.34
CA ASN A 366 -18.61 39.15 -15.80
C ASN A 366 -19.34 40.33 -16.44
N GLN A 367 -20.46 40.73 -15.83
CA GLN A 367 -21.22 41.91 -16.22
C GLN A 367 -20.42 43.19 -15.97
N SER A 368 -19.64 43.24 -14.88
CA SER A 368 -18.73 44.35 -14.56
C SER A 368 -17.56 44.51 -15.55
N LYS A 369 -17.28 43.49 -16.38
CA LYS A 369 -16.27 43.53 -17.45
C LYS A 369 -16.86 43.89 -18.82
N GLY A 370 -18.16 44.18 -18.91
CA GLY A 370 -18.84 44.56 -20.15
C GLY A 370 -18.95 43.44 -21.18
N ILE A 371 -18.73 42.18 -20.80
CA ILE A 371 -18.82 41.04 -21.71
C ILE A 371 -20.30 40.66 -21.84
N SER A 372 -20.81 40.50 -23.06
CA SER A 372 -22.19 40.04 -23.28
C SER A 372 -22.34 38.55 -22.92
N PHE A 373 -23.53 38.15 -22.44
CA PHE A 373 -23.82 36.74 -22.19
C PHE A 373 -23.63 35.88 -23.45
N PHE A 374 -24.03 36.40 -24.62
CA PHE A 374 -23.80 35.75 -25.90
C PHE A 374 -22.33 35.35 -26.10
N THR A 375 -21.40 36.29 -25.89
CA THR A 375 -19.96 36.04 -26.05
C THR A 375 -19.45 35.01 -25.05
N PHE A 376 -19.97 35.04 -23.82
CA PHE A 376 -19.60 34.11 -22.77
C PHE A 376 -20.11 32.68 -23.05
N ALA A 377 -21.39 32.54 -23.39
CA ALA A 377 -22.02 31.29 -23.77
C ALA A 377 -21.34 30.68 -25.01
N PHE A 378 -21.06 31.49 -26.04
CA PHE A 378 -20.36 31.05 -27.24
C PHE A 378 -19.00 30.41 -26.91
N LYS A 379 -18.18 31.08 -26.09
CA LYS A 379 -16.88 30.54 -25.67
C LYS A 379 -17.00 29.26 -24.85
N ARG A 380 -18.03 29.14 -24.01
CA ARG A 380 -18.25 27.94 -23.19
C ARG A 380 -18.65 26.75 -24.04
N ILE A 381 -19.62 26.92 -24.94
CA ILE A 381 -20.06 25.90 -25.89
C ILE A 381 -18.88 25.43 -26.74
N GLN A 382 -18.08 26.36 -27.27
CA GLN A 382 -16.87 26.05 -28.03
C GLN A 382 -15.87 25.20 -27.22
N SER A 383 -15.67 25.52 -25.94
CA SER A 383 -14.77 24.75 -25.06
C SER A 383 -15.24 23.32 -24.85
N GLU A 384 -16.55 23.11 -24.70
CA GLU A 384 -17.12 21.78 -24.45
C GLU A 384 -17.03 20.90 -25.70
N LEU A 385 -17.38 21.44 -26.87
CA LEU A 385 -17.22 20.78 -28.16
C LEU A 385 -15.77 20.38 -28.44
N ASN A 386 -14.81 21.29 -28.18
CA ASN A 386 -13.38 20.99 -28.33
C ASN A 386 -12.90 19.91 -27.34
N THR A 387 -13.48 19.85 -26.15
CA THR A 387 -13.14 18.84 -25.15
C THR A 387 -13.61 17.47 -25.62
N GLU A 388 -14.83 17.37 -26.16
CA GLU A 388 -15.33 16.12 -26.71
C GLU A 388 -14.53 15.68 -27.94
N TYR A 389 -14.24 16.61 -28.87
CA TYR A 389 -13.40 16.33 -30.03
C TYR A 389 -12.01 15.78 -29.65
N LYS A 390 -11.41 16.30 -28.57
CA LYS A 390 -10.14 15.79 -28.04
C LYS A 390 -10.27 14.39 -27.44
N LYS A 391 -11.39 14.07 -26.78
CA LYS A 391 -11.64 12.70 -26.29
C LYS A 391 -11.77 11.72 -27.44
N GLU A 392 -12.54 12.08 -28.46
CA GLU A 392 -12.69 11.26 -29.67
C GLU A 392 -11.34 11.06 -30.37
N LYS A 393 -10.53 12.11 -30.52
CA LYS A 393 -9.16 11.99 -31.05
C LYS A 393 -8.22 11.13 -30.20
N LYS A 394 -8.37 11.13 -28.88
CA LYS A 394 -7.58 10.26 -28.00
C LYS A 394 -7.93 8.78 -28.21
N CYS A 395 -9.16 8.49 -28.62
CA CYS A 395 -9.61 7.14 -28.98
C CYS A 395 -9.28 6.75 -30.44
N LEU A 396 -8.73 7.67 -31.24
CA LEU A 396 -8.31 7.46 -32.63
C LEU A 396 -6.86 7.00 -32.78
N TYR A 397 -6.08 6.90 -31.69
CA TYR A 397 -4.90 6.04 -31.74
C TYR A 397 -5.40 4.62 -32.00
N PRO A 398 -4.97 3.94 -33.07
CA PRO A 398 -5.47 2.63 -33.40
C PRO A 398 -5.10 1.68 -32.26
N THR A 399 -6.05 1.45 -31.34
CA THR A 399 -6.00 0.32 -30.43
C THR A 399 -6.35 -0.89 -31.28
N ILE A 400 -5.34 -1.47 -31.92
CA ILE A 400 -5.43 -2.81 -32.48
C ILE A 400 -5.88 -3.70 -31.31
N SER A 401 -6.98 -4.41 -31.48
CA SER A 401 -7.42 -5.35 -30.45
C SER A 401 -6.34 -6.42 -30.33
N LEU A 402 -5.86 -6.70 -29.11
CA LEU A 402 -4.96 -7.82 -28.88
C LEU A 402 -5.60 -9.15 -29.25
N ASP A 403 -6.93 -9.19 -29.33
CA ASP A 403 -7.76 -10.33 -29.73
C ASP A 403 -8.03 -10.36 -31.26
N GLN A 404 -7.52 -9.39 -32.01
CA GLN A 404 -7.70 -9.38 -33.46
C GLN A 404 -6.85 -10.50 -34.09
N PRO A 405 -7.44 -11.39 -34.91
CA PRO A 405 -6.70 -12.44 -35.60
C PRO A 405 -5.75 -11.81 -36.63
N ILE A 406 -4.52 -12.28 -36.65
CA ILE A 406 -3.55 -11.95 -37.69
C ILE A 406 -3.92 -12.82 -38.89
N GLN A 407 -4.22 -12.20 -40.03
CA GLN A 407 -4.46 -12.92 -41.28
C GLN A 407 -3.12 -13.47 -41.80
N ASN A 408 -2.72 -14.64 -41.30
CA ASN A 408 -1.74 -15.50 -41.94
C ASN A 408 -2.42 -16.83 -42.27
N ASP A 409 -2.18 -17.35 -43.48
CA ASP A 409 -3.00 -18.40 -44.11
C ASP A 409 -2.96 -19.78 -43.41
N ASP A 410 -2.10 -20.00 -42.41
CA ASP A 410 -1.93 -21.34 -41.84
C ASP A 410 -2.14 -21.47 -40.32
N PHE A 411 -2.16 -20.38 -39.54
CA PHE A 411 -2.47 -20.44 -38.10
C PHE A 411 -3.09 -19.12 -37.62
N ALA A 412 -4.24 -19.21 -36.95
CA ALA A 412 -4.95 -18.06 -36.36
C ALA A 412 -4.23 -17.57 -35.09
N ASP A 413 -3.04 -16.99 -35.26
CA ASP A 413 -2.38 -16.26 -34.19
C ASP A 413 -3.06 -14.91 -33.97
N VAL A 414 -3.01 -14.44 -32.73
CA VAL A 414 -3.71 -13.25 -32.27
C VAL A 414 -2.64 -12.21 -31.92
N PHE A 415 -2.87 -10.91 -32.14
CA PHE A 415 -1.85 -9.88 -31.83
C PHE A 415 -1.26 -10.00 -30.41
N GLY A 416 -2.04 -10.46 -29.44
CA GLY A 416 -1.59 -10.72 -28.07
C GLY A 416 -0.56 -11.84 -27.93
N SER A 417 -0.51 -12.84 -28.82
CA SER A 417 0.49 -13.93 -28.76
C SER A 417 1.87 -13.52 -29.30
N LEU A 418 1.96 -12.41 -30.05
CA LEU A 418 3.23 -11.85 -30.53
C LEU A 418 3.90 -10.90 -29.54
N VAL A 419 3.20 -10.46 -28.50
CA VAL A 419 3.76 -9.56 -27.48
C VAL A 419 4.50 -10.43 -26.45
N GLY A 420 5.82 -10.57 -26.62
CA GLY A 420 6.66 -11.33 -25.70
C GLY A 420 6.65 -10.76 -24.27
N ASP A 421 6.89 -11.62 -23.28
CA ASP A 421 7.10 -11.21 -21.89
C ASP A 421 8.30 -10.26 -21.80
N THR A 422 8.10 -9.05 -21.26
CA THR A 422 9.11 -7.97 -21.19
C THR A 422 10.26 -8.22 -20.20
N ASP A 423 10.58 -9.48 -19.91
CA ASP A 423 11.71 -9.87 -19.08
C ASP A 423 12.96 -10.13 -19.93
N ASP A 424 13.18 -9.29 -20.95
CA ASP A 424 14.48 -9.18 -21.60
C ASP A 424 15.44 -8.44 -20.66
N GLU A 425 16.05 -9.20 -19.74
CA GLU A 425 17.19 -8.73 -18.93
C GLU A 425 18.31 -8.14 -19.81
N PHE A 426 18.41 -8.56 -21.08
CA PHE A 426 19.37 -8.07 -22.06
C PHE A 426 19.13 -6.61 -22.48
N GLU A 427 17.89 -6.19 -22.75
CA GLU A 427 17.59 -4.79 -23.08
C GLU A 427 18.00 -3.86 -21.93
N ARG A 428 17.74 -4.26 -20.67
CA ARG A 428 18.13 -3.43 -19.50
C ARG A 428 19.64 -3.22 -19.41
N ILE A 429 20.44 -4.20 -19.81
CA ILE A 429 21.90 -4.09 -19.78
C ILE A 429 22.38 -3.13 -20.86
N GLU A 430 21.86 -3.24 -22.09
CA GLU A 430 22.20 -2.33 -23.18
C GLU A 430 21.79 -0.88 -22.87
N TYR A 431 20.58 -0.68 -22.34
CA TYR A 431 20.13 0.64 -21.90
C TYR A 431 20.98 1.21 -20.75
N ASN A 432 21.41 0.39 -19.79
CA ASN A 432 22.30 0.83 -18.72
C ASN A 432 23.68 1.23 -19.25
N ILE A 433 24.24 0.46 -20.20
CA ILE A 433 25.52 0.79 -20.86
C ILE A 433 25.38 2.11 -21.65
N LEU A 434 24.28 2.29 -22.37
CA LEU A 434 23.99 3.51 -23.12
C LEU A 434 23.86 4.71 -22.19
N VAL A 435 23.09 4.60 -21.11
CA VAL A 435 22.92 5.67 -20.10
C VAL A 435 24.25 6.05 -19.46
N GLU A 436 25.07 5.05 -19.11
CA GLU A 436 26.39 5.30 -18.54
C GLU A 436 27.33 6.00 -19.53
N SER A 437 27.31 5.59 -20.81
CA SER A 437 28.10 6.22 -21.87
C SER A 437 27.67 7.68 -22.13
N VAL A 438 26.37 7.96 -22.05
CA VAL A 438 25.82 9.32 -22.18
C VAL A 438 26.23 10.16 -20.99
N TYR A 439 26.12 9.60 -19.78
CA TYR A 439 26.51 10.30 -18.56
C TYR A 439 27.99 10.69 -18.58
N GLN A 440 28.89 9.77 -18.95
CA GLN A 440 30.34 10.04 -19.02
C GLN A 440 30.70 11.19 -19.97
N LYS A 441 30.04 11.30 -21.13
CA LYS A 441 30.34 12.38 -22.09
C LYS A 441 29.72 13.73 -21.71
N VAL A 442 28.53 13.74 -21.08
CA VAL A 442 27.82 14.99 -20.74
C VAL A 442 28.26 15.54 -19.38
N GLU A 443 28.60 14.68 -18.41
CA GLU A 443 29.02 15.05 -17.05
C GLU A 443 30.09 16.16 -16.98
N PRO A 444 31.16 16.19 -17.81
CA PRO A 444 32.16 17.26 -17.72
C PRO A 444 31.62 18.66 -18.09
N VAL A 445 30.54 18.74 -18.86
CA VAL A 445 29.98 20.01 -19.39
C VAL A 445 28.83 20.54 -18.53
N LEU A 446 28.35 19.72 -17.59
CA LEU A 446 27.29 20.09 -16.66
C LEU A 446 27.84 20.86 -15.45
N SER A 447 27.12 21.90 -15.06
CA SER A 447 27.33 22.58 -13.78
C SER A 447 26.96 21.67 -12.61
N SER A 448 27.47 21.96 -11.42
CA SER A 448 27.18 21.17 -10.20
C SER A 448 25.67 21.05 -9.92
N SER A 449 24.91 22.10 -10.21
CA SER A 449 23.43 22.12 -10.08
C SER A 449 22.75 21.22 -11.13
N GLU A 450 23.23 21.25 -12.37
CA GLU A 450 22.72 20.42 -13.46
C GLU A 450 23.04 18.93 -13.24
N LYS A 451 24.23 18.58 -12.71
CA LYS A 451 24.60 17.18 -12.41
C LYS A 451 23.65 16.53 -11.42
N VAL A 452 23.36 17.23 -10.32
CA VAL A 452 22.43 16.74 -9.29
C VAL A 452 21.02 16.62 -9.87
N THR A 453 20.60 17.59 -10.70
CA THR A 453 19.30 17.56 -11.38
C THR A 453 19.21 16.37 -12.36
N LEU A 454 20.25 16.13 -13.17
CA LEU A 454 20.32 15.03 -14.12
C LEU A 454 20.20 13.67 -13.43
N LYS A 455 20.90 13.48 -12.30
CA LYS A 455 20.85 12.22 -11.54
C LYS A 455 19.43 11.86 -11.10
N HIS A 456 18.70 12.80 -10.49
CA HIS A 456 17.32 12.56 -10.11
C HIS A 456 16.39 12.36 -11.32
N TRP A 457 16.64 13.09 -12.40
CA TRP A 457 15.87 12.98 -13.64
C TRP A 457 16.05 11.60 -14.33
N LEU A 458 17.27 11.05 -14.33
CA LEU A 458 17.57 9.70 -14.85
C LEU A 458 16.90 8.59 -14.03
N HIS A 459 16.69 8.81 -12.73
CA HIS A 459 15.92 7.90 -11.87
C HIS A 459 14.39 8.02 -12.05
N GLY A 460 13.92 8.83 -13.01
CA GLY A 460 12.50 8.97 -13.34
C GLY A 460 11.72 9.91 -12.43
N GLU A 461 12.39 10.70 -11.60
CA GLU A 461 11.73 11.69 -10.75
C GLU A 461 11.18 12.86 -11.59
N LYS A 462 9.97 13.33 -11.25
CA LYS A 462 9.35 14.49 -11.92
C LYS A 462 9.94 15.79 -11.39
N CYS A 463 9.98 16.84 -12.22
CA CYS A 463 10.58 18.14 -11.84
C CYS A 463 10.08 18.70 -10.50
N ASN A 464 8.80 18.51 -10.17
CA ASN A 464 8.21 18.93 -8.89
C ASN A 464 8.79 18.18 -7.69
N ASP A 465 9.07 16.90 -7.86
CA ASP A 465 9.61 16.04 -6.80
C ASP A 465 11.10 16.33 -6.62
N ILE A 466 11.84 16.53 -7.72
CA ILE A 466 13.24 16.98 -7.70
C ILE A 466 13.37 18.33 -6.98
N ALA A 467 12.50 19.29 -7.31
CA ALA A 467 12.49 20.62 -6.68
C ALA A 467 12.29 20.53 -5.16
N LYS A 468 11.37 19.67 -4.70
CA LYS A 468 11.13 19.43 -3.27
C LYS A 468 12.32 18.73 -2.60
N THR A 469 12.89 17.72 -3.25
CA THR A 469 14.02 16.94 -2.72
C THR A 469 15.27 17.80 -2.56
N LEU A 470 15.54 18.68 -3.53
CA LEU A 470 16.71 19.56 -3.50
C LEU A 470 16.48 20.88 -2.75
N GLY A 471 15.23 21.19 -2.39
CA GLY A 471 14.88 22.48 -1.77
C GLY A 471 15.06 23.67 -2.71
N VAL A 472 14.99 23.44 -4.02
CA VAL A 472 15.23 24.45 -5.07
C VAL A 472 13.91 24.78 -5.77
N ASN A 473 13.78 25.99 -6.30
CA ASN A 473 12.60 26.40 -7.06
C ASN A 473 12.39 25.51 -8.30
N PHE A 474 11.14 25.13 -8.56
CA PHE A 474 10.72 24.39 -9.75
C PHE A 474 11.26 25.00 -11.06
N ASN A 475 11.22 26.33 -11.19
CA ASN A 475 11.66 27.01 -12.40
C ASN A 475 13.16 26.78 -12.67
N THR A 476 13.98 26.72 -11.61
CA THR A 476 15.41 26.43 -11.71
C THR A 476 15.65 24.98 -12.17
N ILE A 477 14.91 24.02 -11.63
CA ILE A 477 14.99 22.61 -12.06
C ILE A 477 14.52 22.44 -13.50
N SER A 478 13.44 23.11 -13.89
CA SER A 478 12.95 23.10 -15.27
C SER A 478 13.97 23.70 -16.25
N ALA A 479 14.60 24.83 -15.88
CA ALA A 479 15.67 25.45 -16.66
C ALA A 479 16.90 24.54 -16.77
N ASN A 480 17.32 23.92 -15.66
CA ASN A 480 18.41 22.95 -15.65
C ASN A 480 18.13 21.78 -16.60
N ILE A 481 16.94 21.18 -16.56
CA ILE A 481 16.57 20.06 -17.46
C ILE A 481 16.59 20.51 -18.93
N ALA A 482 16.12 21.72 -19.24
CA ALA A 482 16.19 22.27 -20.58
C ALA A 482 17.64 22.44 -21.06
N ASN A 483 18.51 23.00 -20.20
CA ASN A 483 19.94 23.17 -20.50
C ASN A 483 20.66 21.84 -20.67
N ILE A 484 20.38 20.85 -19.81
CA ILE A 484 20.92 19.50 -19.92
C ILE A 484 20.53 18.89 -21.26
N LYS A 485 19.24 18.94 -21.65
CA LYS A 485 18.78 18.43 -22.95
C LYS A 485 19.48 19.10 -24.12
N ASN A 486 19.67 20.42 -24.06
CA ASN A 486 20.38 21.15 -25.11
C ASN A 486 21.85 20.74 -25.20
N LYS A 487 22.54 20.58 -24.06
CA LYS A 487 23.92 20.07 -24.00
C LYS A 487 24.01 18.62 -24.49
N CYS A 488 23.07 17.74 -24.14
CA CYS A 488 23.04 16.38 -24.69
C CYS A 488 22.94 16.40 -26.23
N LYS A 489 22.07 17.25 -26.79
CA LYS A 489 21.90 17.39 -28.25
C LYS A 489 23.15 17.91 -28.97
N THR A 490 24.05 18.62 -28.31
CA THR A 490 25.31 19.05 -28.94
C THR A 490 26.36 17.96 -28.99
N PHE A 491 26.29 16.94 -28.13
CA PHE A 491 27.29 15.86 -28.05
C PHE A 491 26.82 14.54 -28.67
N PHE A 492 25.52 14.40 -28.96
CA PHE A 492 24.95 13.18 -29.49
C PHE A 492 24.02 13.48 -30.66
N ASP A 493 24.31 12.88 -31.82
CA ASP A 493 23.33 12.73 -32.89
C ASP A 493 22.47 11.49 -32.59
N PRO A 494 21.13 11.62 -32.49
CA PRO A 494 20.23 10.48 -32.32
C PRO A 494 20.43 9.38 -33.36
N LYS A 495 20.93 9.69 -34.57
CA LYS A 495 21.17 8.69 -35.61
C LYS A 495 22.42 7.84 -35.36
N GLU A 496 23.44 8.38 -34.70
CA GLU A 496 24.68 7.65 -34.39
C GLU A 496 24.55 6.75 -33.14
N MET A 497 23.60 7.02 -32.25
CA MET A 497 23.43 6.24 -31.01
C MET A 497 22.69 4.90 -31.21
N PHE A 498 21.91 4.77 -32.28
CA PHE A 498 21.05 3.61 -32.55
C PHE A 498 21.31 2.97 -33.93
N SER A 499 22.41 3.34 -34.59
CA SER A 499 22.98 2.61 -35.73
C SER A 499 23.98 1.58 -35.22
#